data_AF-A0A2N9N9R0-F1
#
_entry.id   AF-A0A2N9N9R0-F1
#
_cell.length_a   1.000
_cell.length_b   1.000
_cell.length_c   1.000
_cell.angle_alpha   90.00
_cell.angle_beta   90.00
_cell.angle_gamma   90.00
#
_symmetry.space_group_name_H-M   'P 1'
#
loop_
_entity.id
_entity.type
_entity.pdbx_description
1 polymer ?
#
loop_
_entity_poly.entity_id
_entity_poly.type
_entity_poly.pdbx_seq_one_letter_code
_entity_poly.pdbx_strand_id
1 'polypeptide(L)'
;MSPHPDDLTGMKDDMTAFIEGLGMRRFFGYVECEEIPSVLWDSAQNPDGWKDFVELAKSTGAPFLTMHFWALDRAEFDRLAQRLADGDYTSEEDLEESRWLRAYIGKTGFVQLGWAYQGCVFVYEAGTEWYEHYQHLRELADDAGGFMIDEPDQDDER
;
A
#
# COMPACT_ATOMS: atom_id res chain seq x y z
N MET A 1 2.31 -19.19 5.56
CA MET A 1 0.88 -18.86 5.74
C MET A 1 0.85 -17.48 6.37
N SER A 2 0.56 -16.47 5.55
CA SER A 2 0.49 -15.08 5.96
C SER A 2 -0.52 -14.95 7.11
N PRO A 3 -0.16 -14.35 8.26
CA PRO A 3 -1.02 -14.32 9.45
C PRO A 3 -2.18 -13.30 9.33
N HIS A 4 -2.23 -12.54 8.24
CA HIS A 4 -3.20 -11.46 8.05
C HIS A 4 -4.43 -11.93 7.27
N PRO A 5 -5.65 -11.48 7.67
CA PRO A 5 -6.87 -11.81 6.94
C PRO A 5 -6.83 -11.21 5.54
N ASP A 6 -7.51 -11.86 4.58
CA ASP A 6 -7.66 -11.40 3.19
C ASP A 6 -8.37 -10.04 3.04
N ASP A 7 -8.88 -9.46 4.13
CA ASP A 7 -9.53 -8.16 4.16
C ASP A 7 -9.19 -7.42 5.46
N LEU A 8 -8.47 -6.31 5.35
CA LEU A 8 -8.09 -5.47 6.48
C LEU A 8 -9.16 -4.44 6.87
N THR A 9 -10.35 -4.48 6.27
CA THR A 9 -11.42 -3.50 6.56
C THR A 9 -11.77 -3.46 8.05
N GLY A 10 -11.91 -4.62 8.69
CA GLY A 10 -12.16 -4.70 10.13
C GLY A 10 -11.03 -4.10 10.96
N MET A 11 -9.77 -4.40 10.61
CA MET A 11 -8.60 -3.84 11.28
C MET A 11 -8.50 -2.31 11.13
N LYS A 12 -8.80 -1.78 9.94
CA LYS A 12 -8.87 -0.34 9.66
C LYS A 12 -9.94 0.35 10.52
N ASP A 13 -11.11 -0.27 10.65
CA ASP A 13 -12.21 0.26 11.48
C ASP A 13 -11.87 0.19 12.98
N ASP A 14 -11.24 -0.89 13.43
CA ASP A 14 -10.75 -1.05 14.80
C ASP A 14 -9.66 -0.03 15.15
N MET A 15 -8.69 0.18 14.26
CA MET A 15 -7.67 1.23 14.40
C MET A 15 -8.30 2.61 14.52
N THR A 16 -9.28 2.90 13.66
CA THR A 16 -10.03 4.16 13.68
C THR A 16 -10.68 4.38 15.04
N ALA A 17 -11.44 3.39 15.51
CA ALA A 17 -12.15 3.47 16.78
C ALA A 17 -11.18 3.56 17.98
N PHE A 18 -10.07 2.83 17.95
CA PHE A 18 -9.08 2.83 19.03
C PHE A 18 -8.34 4.16 19.14
N ILE A 19 -7.89 4.73 18.02
CA ILE A 19 -7.22 6.04 17.99
C ILE A 19 -8.16 7.14 18.52
N GLU A 20 -9.43 7.12 18.11
CA GLU A 20 -10.45 8.05 18.60
C GLU A 20 -10.77 7.84 20.08
N GLY A 21 -10.88 6.59 20.53
CA GLY A 21 -11.07 6.25 21.94
C GLY A 21 -9.93 6.71 22.85
N LEU A 22 -8.72 6.80 22.31
CA LEU A 22 -7.56 7.39 22.98
C LEU A 22 -7.54 8.92 22.95
N GLY A 23 -8.47 9.58 22.25
CA GLY A 23 -8.54 11.03 22.09
C GLY A 23 -7.49 11.60 21.15
N MET A 24 -6.86 10.76 20.34
CA MET A 24 -5.88 11.18 19.34
C MET A 24 -6.57 11.52 18.03
N ARG A 25 -5.96 12.42 17.26
CA ARG A 25 -6.43 12.78 15.92
C ARG A 25 -5.72 11.95 14.86
N ARG A 26 -6.39 11.79 13.73
CA ARG A 26 -5.85 11.14 12.53
C ARG A 26 -5.66 12.19 11.44
N PHE A 27 -4.51 12.13 10.79
CA PHE A 27 -4.21 12.85 9.57
C PHE A 27 -4.24 11.84 8.42
N PHE A 28 -5.04 12.07 7.39
CA PHE A 28 -5.09 11.20 6.22
C PHE A 28 -3.85 11.44 5.37
N GLY A 29 -2.90 10.52 5.41
CA GLY A 29 -1.62 10.67 4.72
C GLY A 29 -0.84 9.37 4.72
N TYR A 30 -0.13 9.14 3.62
CA TYR A 30 0.79 8.03 3.42
C TYR A 30 2.22 8.49 3.69
N VAL A 31 3.02 7.60 4.28
CA VAL A 31 4.44 7.79 4.54
C VAL A 31 5.21 6.94 3.54
N GLU A 32 5.90 7.61 2.62
CA GLU A 32 6.83 7.00 1.67
C GLU A 32 8.14 6.69 2.41
N CYS A 33 8.23 5.49 3.00
CA CYS A 33 9.34 5.10 3.89
C CYS A 33 10.73 5.19 3.22
N GLU A 34 10.79 5.12 1.89
CA GLU A 34 12.03 5.20 1.11
C GLU A 34 12.54 6.65 0.93
N GLU A 35 11.64 7.65 0.97
CA GLU A 35 12.00 9.05 0.74
C GLU A 35 12.37 9.82 2.02
N ILE A 36 11.99 9.29 3.19
CA ILE A 36 12.20 9.97 4.47
C ILE A 36 12.77 9.03 5.55
N PRO A 37 13.51 9.56 6.55
CA PRO A 37 14.00 8.75 7.66
C PRO A 37 12.86 8.09 8.44
N SER A 38 12.70 6.78 8.25
CA SER A 38 11.60 6.00 8.82
C SER A 38 12.09 4.78 9.59
N VAL A 39 11.36 4.40 10.64
CA VAL A 39 11.56 3.15 11.38
C VAL A 39 10.28 2.34 11.31
N LEU A 40 10.33 1.22 10.59
CA LEU A 40 9.23 0.27 10.49
C LEU A 40 9.12 -0.55 11.78
N TRP A 41 7.90 -0.66 12.30
CA TRP A 41 7.60 -1.44 13.48
C TRP A 41 7.64 -2.93 13.17
N ASP A 42 8.40 -3.70 13.96
CA ASP A 42 8.42 -5.15 13.86
C ASP A 42 7.15 -5.75 14.50
N SER A 43 6.19 -6.10 13.65
CA SER A 43 4.91 -6.71 14.04
C SER A 43 4.95 -8.24 14.07
N ALA A 44 6.06 -8.88 13.71
CA ALA A 44 6.14 -10.34 13.49
C ALA A 44 5.81 -11.17 14.75
N GLN A 45 5.96 -10.56 15.93
CA GLN A 45 5.75 -11.23 17.22
C GLN A 45 4.35 -10.98 17.81
N ASN A 46 3.59 -10.00 17.32
CA ASN A 46 2.29 -9.63 17.87
C ASN A 46 1.32 -9.11 16.78
N PRO A 47 0.31 -9.92 16.39
CA PRO A 47 -0.73 -9.51 15.42
C PRO A 47 -1.54 -8.28 15.86
N ASP A 48 -1.68 -8.05 17.16
CA ASP A 48 -2.33 -6.89 17.77
C ASP A 48 -1.33 -5.76 18.12
N GLY A 49 -0.07 -5.87 17.69
CA GLY A 49 1.01 -4.94 18.03
C GLY A 49 0.79 -3.51 17.56
N TRP A 50 -0.18 -3.28 16.67
CA TRP A 50 -0.59 -1.94 16.27
C TRP A 50 -1.23 -1.15 17.42
N LYS A 51 -1.85 -1.79 18.41
CA LYS A 51 -2.39 -1.09 19.61
C LYS A 51 -1.25 -0.53 20.44
N ASP A 52 -0.22 -1.35 20.69
CA ASP A 52 1.00 -0.94 21.40
C ASP A 52 1.70 0.22 20.66
N PHE A 53 1.74 0.16 19.32
CA PHE A 53 2.25 1.23 18.46
C PHE A 53 1.48 2.56 18.67
N VAL A 54 0.15 2.54 18.68
CA VAL A 54 -0.68 3.74 18.91
C VAL A 54 -0.51 4.27 20.34
N GLU A 55 -0.48 3.39 21.34
CA GLU A 55 -0.26 3.77 22.73
C GLU A 55 1.13 4.40 22.93
N LEU A 56 2.16 3.88 22.26
CA LEU A 56 3.50 4.46 22.26
C LEU A 56 3.47 5.86 21.65
N ALA A 57 2.84 6.05 20.49
CA ALA A 57 2.66 7.36 19.87
C ALA A 57 2.02 8.36 20.84
N LYS A 58 0.94 7.96 21.54
CA LYS A 58 0.29 8.77 22.57
C LYS A 58 1.23 9.14 23.71
N SER A 59 2.00 8.17 24.20
CA SER A 59 2.95 8.38 25.31
C SER A 59 4.06 9.39 24.98
N THR A 60 4.40 9.53 23.69
CA THR A 60 5.34 10.55 23.22
C THR A 60 4.74 11.96 23.13
N GLY A 61 3.44 12.11 23.37
CA GLY A 61 2.72 13.38 23.23
C GLY A 61 2.38 13.75 21.79
N ALA A 62 2.34 12.77 20.87
CA ALA A 62 2.03 13.02 19.46
C ALA A 62 0.64 13.67 19.31
N PRO A 63 0.52 14.80 18.59
CA PRO A 63 -0.76 15.51 18.45
C PRO A 63 -1.75 14.81 17.50
N PHE A 64 -1.24 13.91 16.65
CA PHE A 64 -1.99 13.08 15.72
C PHE A 64 -1.13 11.90 15.24
N LEU A 65 -1.75 10.90 14.62
CA LEU A 65 -1.09 9.91 13.76
C LEU A 65 -1.45 10.15 12.30
N THR A 66 -0.54 9.88 11.38
CA THR A 66 -0.89 9.64 9.98
C THR A 66 -1.58 8.29 9.88
N MET A 67 -2.59 8.21 9.01
CA MET A 67 -3.27 6.97 8.68
C MET A 67 -3.55 6.94 7.19
N HIS A 68 -3.17 5.85 6.55
CA HIS A 68 -3.47 5.54 5.17
C HIS A 68 -4.05 4.14 5.09
N PHE A 69 -4.93 3.91 4.11
CA PHE A 69 -5.38 2.58 3.75
C PHE A 69 -5.66 2.55 2.26
N TRP A 70 -5.51 1.38 1.67
CA TRP A 70 -5.82 1.17 0.26
C TRP A 70 -6.71 -0.07 0.12
N ALA A 71 -7.73 0.07 -0.71
CA ALA A 71 -8.68 -0.98 -1.02
C ALA A 71 -8.79 -1.12 -2.54
N LEU A 72 -8.84 -2.36 -3.02
CA LEU A 72 -8.92 -2.62 -4.45
C LEU A 72 -10.32 -2.28 -4.94
N ASP A 73 -10.47 -1.16 -5.65
CA ASP A 73 -11.74 -0.84 -6.29
C ASP A 73 -11.87 -1.48 -7.68
N ARG A 74 -13.09 -1.51 -8.20
CA ARG A 74 -13.37 -2.11 -9.51
C ARG A 74 -12.68 -1.37 -10.65
N ALA A 75 -12.64 -0.05 -10.60
CA ALA A 75 -12.07 0.76 -11.68
C ALA A 75 -10.55 0.60 -11.74
N GLU A 76 -9.89 0.51 -10.58
CA GLU A 76 -8.47 0.26 -10.44
C GLU A 76 -8.10 -1.15 -10.92
N PHE A 77 -8.89 -2.16 -10.54
CA PHE A 77 -8.76 -3.51 -11.09
C PHE A 77 -8.89 -3.53 -12.62
N ASP A 78 -9.95 -2.93 -13.17
CA ASP A 78 -10.21 -2.93 -14.61
C ASP A 78 -9.09 -2.21 -15.37
N ARG A 79 -8.53 -1.12 -14.80
CA ARG A 79 -7.37 -0.41 -15.37
C ARG A 79 -6.12 -1.29 -15.39
N LEU A 80 -5.80 -1.95 -14.28
CA LEU A 80 -4.63 -2.84 -14.21
C LEU A 80 -4.77 -4.00 -15.22
N ALA A 81 -5.94 -4.66 -15.24
CA ALA A 81 -6.21 -5.77 -16.14
C ALA A 81 -6.11 -5.35 -17.62
N GLN A 82 -6.60 -4.16 -17.97
CA GLN A 82 -6.47 -3.63 -19.34
C GLN A 82 -5.00 -3.38 -19.70
N ARG A 83 -4.22 -2.75 -18.81
CA ARG A 83 -2.80 -2.47 -19.07
C ARG A 83 -1.97 -3.74 -19.24
N LEU A 84 -2.24 -4.76 -18.44
CA LEU A 84 -1.61 -6.08 -18.57
C LEU A 84 -2.03 -6.77 -19.88
N ALA A 85 -3.28 -6.63 -20.31
CA ALA A 85 -3.73 -7.19 -21.59
C ALA A 85 -3.11 -6.48 -22.81
N ASP A 86 -2.81 -5.20 -22.69
CA ASP A 86 -2.19 -4.38 -23.74
C ASP A 86 -0.64 -4.47 -23.73
N GLY A 87 -0.05 -5.12 -22.72
CA GLY A 87 1.40 -5.25 -22.56
C GLY A 87 1.99 -6.36 -23.42
N ASP A 88 2.91 -6.02 -24.34
CA ASP A 88 3.58 -6.99 -25.23
C ASP A 88 4.44 -8.03 -24.49
N TYR A 89 4.80 -7.78 -23.23
CA TYR A 89 5.68 -8.62 -22.41
C TYR A 89 4.99 -9.29 -21.22
N THR A 90 3.66 -9.20 -21.11
CA THR A 90 2.91 -9.82 -20.01
C THR A 90 2.78 -11.33 -20.21
N SER A 91 3.13 -12.11 -19.19
CA SER A 91 3.09 -13.57 -19.24
C SER A 91 1.68 -14.12 -18.99
N GLU A 92 1.46 -15.41 -19.32
CA GLU A 92 0.19 -16.08 -19.00
C GLU A 92 -0.05 -16.18 -17.48
N GLU A 93 1.04 -16.28 -16.70
CA GLU A 93 1.01 -16.29 -15.24
C GLU A 93 0.51 -14.94 -14.70
N ASP A 94 1.02 -13.82 -15.20
CA ASP A 94 0.56 -12.47 -14.80
C ASP A 94 -0.93 -12.25 -15.10
N LEU A 95 -1.40 -12.77 -16.25
CA LEU A 95 -2.81 -12.72 -16.62
C LEU A 95 -3.67 -13.62 -15.71
N GLU A 96 -3.16 -14.76 -15.23
CA GLU A 96 -3.83 -15.59 -14.24
C GLU A 96 -3.88 -14.92 -12.86
N GLU A 97 -2.76 -14.35 -12.41
CA GLU A 97 -2.68 -13.60 -11.15
C GLU A 97 -3.65 -12.42 -11.14
N SER A 98 -3.71 -11.65 -12.24
CA SER A 98 -4.69 -10.57 -12.37
C SER A 98 -6.13 -11.08 -12.27
N ARG A 99 -6.46 -12.27 -12.80
CA ARG A 99 -7.81 -12.85 -12.66
C ARG A 99 -8.11 -13.27 -11.22
N TRP A 100 -7.09 -13.72 -10.48
CA TRP A 100 -7.22 -14.05 -9.06
C TRP A 100 -7.51 -12.81 -8.21
N LEU A 101 -6.87 -11.66 -8.51
CA LEU A 101 -7.12 -10.39 -7.82
C LEU A 101 -8.60 -9.94 -7.85
N ARG A 102 -9.37 -10.38 -8.85
CA ARG A 102 -10.81 -10.08 -8.96
C ARG A 102 -11.61 -10.49 -7.73
N ALA A 103 -11.18 -11.52 -7.00
CA ALA A 103 -11.84 -12.01 -5.78
C ALA A 103 -11.71 -11.04 -4.59
N TYR A 104 -10.85 -10.02 -4.71
CA TYR A 104 -10.55 -9.07 -3.64
C TYR A 104 -11.09 -7.65 -3.90
N ILE A 105 -11.84 -7.46 -5.00
CA ILE A 105 -12.50 -6.17 -5.28
C ILE A 105 -13.43 -5.79 -4.12
N GLY A 106 -13.22 -4.58 -3.59
CA GLY A 106 -13.94 -4.01 -2.45
C GLY A 106 -13.30 -4.30 -1.09
N LYS A 107 -12.24 -5.11 -1.03
CA LYS A 107 -11.51 -5.42 0.22
C LYS A 107 -10.35 -4.46 0.44
N THR A 108 -10.01 -4.23 1.70
CA THR A 108 -8.84 -3.43 2.08
C THR A 108 -7.60 -4.33 2.08
N GLY A 109 -6.61 -3.99 1.26
CA GLY A 109 -5.36 -4.76 1.11
C GLY A 109 -4.21 -4.21 1.92
N PHE A 110 -4.27 -2.94 2.30
CA PHE A 110 -3.18 -2.26 3.00
C PHE A 110 -3.69 -1.24 3.99
N VAL A 111 -3.03 -1.17 5.15
CA VAL A 111 -3.21 -0.10 6.14
C VAL A 111 -1.84 0.30 6.68
N GLN A 112 -1.62 1.61 6.82
CA GLN A 112 -0.43 2.20 7.41
C GLN A 112 -0.81 3.20 8.50
N LEU A 113 -0.09 3.17 9.60
CA LEU A 113 -0.09 4.20 10.63
C LEU A 113 1.31 4.80 10.74
N GLY A 114 1.39 6.09 11.01
CA GLY A 114 2.67 6.74 11.27
C GLY A 114 2.59 7.84 12.31
N TRP A 115 3.69 8.11 13.00
CA TRP A 115 3.84 9.37 13.73
C TRP A 115 5.28 9.86 13.66
N ALA A 116 5.44 11.17 13.59
CA ALA A 116 6.74 11.80 13.62
C ALA A 116 7.22 11.95 15.08
N TYR A 117 8.46 11.56 15.35
CA TYR A 117 9.12 11.75 16.63
C TYR A 117 10.61 11.97 16.45
N GLN A 118 11.14 13.08 16.99
CA GLN A 118 12.57 13.39 17.02
C GLN A 118 13.26 13.35 15.63
N GLY A 119 12.56 13.81 14.58
CA GLY A 119 13.12 13.87 13.22
C GLY A 119 13.07 12.57 12.42
N CYS A 120 12.41 11.54 12.96
CA CYS A 120 12.12 10.29 12.27
C CYS A 120 10.61 10.01 12.28
N VAL A 121 10.10 9.28 11.30
CA VAL A 121 8.72 8.77 11.31
C VAL A 121 8.73 7.30 11.71
N PHE A 122 8.00 6.98 12.77
CA PHE A 122 7.77 5.59 13.15
C PHE A 122 6.53 5.12 12.41
N VAL A 123 6.61 3.96 11.77
CA VAL A 123 5.60 3.47 10.84
C VAL A 123 5.18 2.06 11.23
N TYR A 124 3.88 1.79 11.20
CA TYR A 124 3.30 0.47 11.26
C TYR A 124 2.60 0.19 9.93
N GLU A 125 2.84 -0.98 9.36
CA GLU A 125 2.21 -1.43 8.12
C GLU A 125 1.60 -2.81 8.31
N ALA A 126 0.45 -3.00 7.69
CA ALA A 126 -0.15 -4.30 7.48
C ALA A 126 -0.60 -4.38 6.02
N GLY A 127 -0.10 -5.40 5.31
CA GLY A 127 -0.47 -5.73 3.95
C GLY A 127 -1.04 -7.16 3.89
N THR A 128 -1.97 -7.38 2.99
CA THR A 128 -2.39 -8.73 2.61
C THR A 128 -1.45 -9.28 1.55
N GLU A 129 -1.38 -10.60 1.44
CA GLU A 129 -0.58 -11.26 0.40
C GLU A 129 -1.01 -10.80 -1.00
N TRP A 130 -2.31 -10.75 -1.27
CA TRP A 130 -2.83 -10.28 -2.56
C TRP A 130 -2.51 -8.80 -2.84
N TYR A 131 -2.29 -7.97 -1.82
CA TYR A 131 -1.84 -6.59 -2.03
C TYR A 131 -0.40 -6.54 -2.54
N GLU A 132 0.48 -7.40 -2.04
CA GLU A 132 1.86 -7.53 -2.54
C GLU A 132 1.87 -7.95 -4.01
N HIS A 133 1.06 -8.95 -4.39
CA HIS A 133 0.88 -9.35 -5.78
C HIS A 133 0.31 -8.21 -6.65
N TYR A 134 -0.67 -7.45 -6.15
CA TYR A 134 -1.19 -6.28 -6.85
C TYR A 134 -0.09 -5.25 -7.12
N GLN A 135 0.75 -4.94 -6.13
CA GLN A 135 1.84 -3.98 -6.29
C GLN A 135 2.86 -4.45 -7.32
N HIS A 136 3.21 -5.75 -7.30
CA HIS A 136 4.10 -6.32 -8.30
C HIS A 136 3.54 -6.22 -9.72
N LEU A 137 2.28 -6.61 -9.93
CA LEU A 137 1.62 -6.50 -11.23
C LEU A 137 1.48 -5.04 -11.69
N ARG A 138 1.26 -4.11 -10.77
CA ARG A 138 1.20 -2.68 -11.07
C ARG A 138 2.55 -2.16 -11.56
N GLU A 139 3.64 -2.52 -10.90
CA GLU A 139 5.00 -2.18 -11.31
C GLU A 139 5.31 -2.73 -12.71
N LEU A 140 4.99 -4.00 -12.98
CA LEU A 140 5.15 -4.61 -14.31
C LEU A 140 4.35 -3.86 -15.39
N ALA A 141 3.11 -3.47 -15.08
CA ALA A 141 2.27 -2.70 -16.00
C ALA A 141 2.76 -1.26 -16.20
N ASP A 142 3.42 -0.66 -15.21
CA ASP A 142 4.09 0.65 -15.28
C ASP A 142 5.34 0.60 -16.17
N ASP A 143 6.18 -0.42 -16.02
CA ASP A 143 7.38 -0.60 -16.84
C ASP A 143 7.06 -0.91 -18.31
N ALA A 144 6.02 -1.69 -18.58
CA ALA A 144 5.60 -2.01 -19.95
C ALA A 144 5.14 -0.76 -20.74
N GLY A 145 4.63 0.27 -20.04
CA GLY A 145 4.23 1.54 -20.66
C GLY A 145 5.38 2.53 -20.88
N GLY A 146 6.56 2.28 -20.30
CA GLY A 146 7.70 3.20 -20.31
C GLY A 146 8.60 3.15 -21.54
N PHE A 147 8.40 2.19 -22.45
CA PHE A 147 9.26 1.99 -23.63
C PHE A 147 8.83 2.72 -24.90
N MET A 148 7.89 3.67 -24.84
CA MET A 148 7.67 4.63 -25.93
C MET A 148 8.79 5.69 -25.90
N ILE A 149 10.01 5.28 -26.24
CA ILE A 149 11.07 6.20 -26.65
C ILE A 149 10.63 6.75 -28.00
N ASP A 150 10.23 8.02 -28.02
CA ASP A 150 10.10 8.82 -29.25
C ASP A 150 11.31 8.53 -30.14
N GLU A 151 11.06 8.05 -31.36
CA GLU A 151 12.08 7.98 -32.41
C GLU A 151 12.75 9.36 -32.51
N PRO A 152 14.08 9.49 -32.29
CA PRO A 152 14.73 10.72 -32.70
C PRO A 152 14.64 10.76 -34.22
N ASP A 153 13.91 11.76 -34.72
CA ASP A 153 13.90 12.19 -36.13
C ASP A 153 15.29 11.97 -36.71
N GLN A 154 15.40 11.06 -37.68
CA GLN A 154 16.62 10.89 -38.43
C GLN A 154 16.93 12.22 -39.12
N ASP A 155 18.06 12.80 -38.76
CA ASP A 155 18.76 13.85 -39.52
C ASP A 155 18.71 13.50 -41.00
N ASP A 156 17.90 14.22 -41.78
CA ASP A 156 18.08 14.31 -43.22
C ASP A 156 18.90 15.58 -43.49
N GLU A 157 20.23 15.40 -43.42
CA GLU A 157 21.22 16.36 -43.89
C GLU A 157 20.98 16.70 -45.38
N ARG A 158 20.61 17.96 -45.69
CA ARG A 158 21.12 18.65 -46.89
C ARG A 158 20.89 20.15 -46.96
#